data_AF-A0A7D8UX25-F1
#
_entry.id   AF-A0A7D8UX25-F1
#
_cell.length_a   1.000
_cell.length_b   1.000
_cell.length_c   1.000
_cell.angle_alpha   90.00
_cell.angle_beta   90.00
_cell.angle_gamma   90.00
#
_symmetry.space_group_name_H-M   'P 1'
#
loop_
_entity.id
_entity.type
_entity.pdbx_description
1 polymer ?
#
loop_
_entity_poly.entity_id
_entity_poly.type
_entity_poly.pdbx_seq_one_letter_code
_entity_poly.pdbx_strand_id
1 'polypeptide(L)'
;MASRSISPGGALLRASRVFSIPPPLQPPASDMSSTGGFNSDTSTLPHPIHMSITTPQSSLAKGDWGLKRALPLRSTTKSSTPVIRIKKMDTFEHITEFGSAADHTLSLQKWLEMGIPLTTPQMRESTQSHLDTPGKSVFEDAIDTTATAEGTGLTEIDARWKFNGPWLAGQTQGEFNAYVQKEVRKRKLDFHKFLRGACSVALAKERREQRASSEGVDEVELNPPAEDVTDEQFKDYVKSLRQDWTELYRHIRTFLDLPPASSAKSAADPISELLLFKPLSPYSQEQDTSVSSSPYRDSGPPKTHPSAGLSYSRTNSTLFNHPVFGPQSSKSPIDARIISPKGAANGSTYLGVGGFVTSTPYKDESYRFKRGGRTSTPVPMVPGLVNIEPDKVGGSKVYVQPKSATVNPKGMVILAVDSAEMGAVDVKEGNTDYVPPPPPTITRGVSPSGFSRTLQRDGAGARDFGLSN
;
A
#
# COMPACT_ATOMS: atom_id res chain seq x y z
N MET A 1 -8.98 34.57 -34.20
CA MET A 1 -9.69 34.60 -32.89
C MET A 1 -8.90 35.48 -31.94
N ALA A 2 -9.27 36.76 -31.81
CA ALA A 2 -8.59 37.67 -30.90
C ALA A 2 -8.83 37.21 -29.44
N SER A 3 -7.76 36.79 -28.75
CA SER A 3 -7.82 36.55 -27.31
C SER A 3 -8.25 37.86 -26.64
N ARG A 4 -9.45 37.90 -26.04
CA ARG A 4 -9.84 39.01 -25.17
C ARG A 4 -8.74 39.17 -24.12
N SER A 5 -7.99 40.27 -24.19
CA SER A 5 -6.97 40.60 -23.22
C SER A 5 -7.62 40.63 -21.84
N ILE A 6 -7.13 39.80 -20.92
CA ILE A 6 -7.63 39.76 -19.55
C ILE A 6 -7.44 41.15 -18.93
N SER A 7 -8.41 41.64 -18.15
CA SER A 7 -8.26 42.94 -17.48
C SER A 7 -7.11 42.89 -16.47
N PRO A 8 -6.43 44.01 -16.16
CA PRO A 8 -5.36 44.03 -15.17
C PRO A 8 -5.77 43.43 -13.82
N GLY A 9 -6.99 43.73 -13.36
CA GLY A 9 -7.55 43.14 -12.14
C GLY A 9 -7.77 41.62 -12.25
N GLY A 10 -8.25 41.13 -13.39
CA GLY A 10 -8.41 39.70 -13.64
C GLY A 10 -7.08 38.94 -13.66
N ALA A 11 -6.01 39.57 -14.18
CA ALA A 11 -4.66 39.00 -14.15
C ALA A 11 -4.15 38.84 -12.71
N LEU A 12 -4.36 39.84 -11.85
CA LEU A 12 -3.98 39.80 -10.44
C LEU A 12 -4.77 38.74 -9.66
N LEU A 13 -6.07 38.61 -9.91
CA LEU A 13 -6.90 37.58 -9.26
C LEU A 13 -6.43 36.16 -9.64
N ARG A 14 -6.10 35.93 -10.91
CA ARG A 14 -5.56 34.63 -11.38
C ARG A 14 -4.25 34.25 -10.69
N ALA A 15 -3.38 35.23 -10.42
CA ALA A 15 -2.12 35.00 -9.72
C ALA A 15 -2.23 35.06 -8.18
N SER A 16 -3.42 35.32 -7.64
CA SER A 16 -3.62 35.48 -6.20
C SER A 16 -3.52 34.14 -5.44
N ARG A 17 -3.13 34.22 -4.16
CA ARG A 17 -3.00 33.03 -3.30
C ARG A 17 -4.33 32.33 -3.06
N VAL A 18 -5.44 33.06 -3.00
CA VAL A 18 -6.78 32.47 -2.81
C VAL A 18 -7.19 31.63 -4.02
N PHE A 19 -6.87 32.07 -5.24
CA PHE A 19 -7.13 31.30 -6.47
C PHE A 19 -6.16 30.12 -6.68
N SER A 20 -5.09 30.06 -5.88
CA SER A 20 -4.17 28.92 -5.85
C SER A 20 -4.63 27.79 -4.92
N ILE A 21 -5.73 27.99 -4.16
CA ILE A 21 -6.31 26.95 -3.32
C ILE A 21 -6.93 25.88 -4.25
N PRO A 22 -6.48 24.61 -4.17
CA PRO A 22 -7.00 23.57 -5.02
C PRO A 22 -8.45 23.23 -4.65
N PRO A 23 -9.25 22.76 -5.62
CA PRO A 23 -10.54 22.17 -5.31
C PRO A 23 -10.36 20.96 -4.37
N PRO A 24 -11.31 20.72 -3.46
CA PRO A 24 -11.20 19.59 -2.54
C PRO A 24 -11.22 18.27 -3.30
N LEU A 25 -10.39 17.32 -2.85
CA LEU A 25 -10.36 15.98 -3.41
C LEU A 25 -11.64 15.20 -3.03
N GLN A 26 -12.00 14.21 -3.85
CA GLN A 26 -13.08 13.30 -3.50
C GLN A 26 -12.71 12.54 -2.22
N PRO A 27 -13.65 12.40 -1.26
CA PRO A 27 -13.40 11.61 -0.08
C PRO A 27 -13.13 10.15 -0.47
N PRO A 28 -12.37 9.40 0.35
CA PRO A 28 -12.18 7.97 0.13
C PRO A 28 -13.55 7.29 0.07
N ALA A 29 -13.76 6.45 -0.96
CA ALA A 29 -14.99 5.66 -1.05
C ALA A 29 -15.08 4.77 0.20
N SER A 30 -16.18 4.88 0.95
CA SER A 30 -16.50 3.92 2.00
C SER A 30 -16.67 2.56 1.36
N ASP A 31 -16.00 1.53 1.90
CA ASP A 31 -16.24 0.17 1.46
C ASP A 31 -17.73 -0.13 1.64
N MET A 32 -18.43 -0.35 0.52
CA MET A 32 -19.82 -0.79 0.50
C MET A 32 -19.85 -2.28 0.90
N SER A 33 -19.36 -2.60 2.10
CA SER A 33 -19.49 -3.94 2.68
C SER A 33 -20.90 -4.14 3.20
N SER A 34 -21.42 -5.37 3.07
CA SER A 34 -22.71 -5.80 3.61
C SER A 34 -22.82 -5.64 5.14
N THR A 35 -21.68 -5.56 5.83
CA THR A 35 -21.59 -5.18 7.24
C THR A 35 -21.50 -3.65 7.30
N GLY A 36 -22.58 -2.99 7.77
CA GLY A 36 -22.69 -1.53 7.79
C GLY A 36 -21.45 -0.86 8.40
N GLY A 37 -20.73 -0.08 7.58
CA GLY A 37 -19.60 0.70 8.03
C GLY A 37 -20.08 1.90 8.85
N PHE A 38 -19.86 1.87 10.16
CA PHE A 38 -20.06 3.04 11.03
C PHE A 38 -18.89 4.01 10.85
N ASN A 39 -18.93 4.82 9.80
CA ASN A 39 -17.99 5.93 9.64
C ASN A 39 -18.55 7.15 10.40
N SER A 40 -17.78 7.66 11.36
CA SER A 40 -18.10 8.95 11.98
C SER A 40 -17.64 10.07 11.05
N ASP A 41 -18.49 11.07 10.83
CA ASP A 41 -18.18 12.29 10.08
C ASP A 41 -17.01 13.09 10.69
N THR A 42 -16.66 12.80 11.94
CA THR A 42 -15.55 13.44 12.67
C THR A 42 -14.26 12.63 12.66
N SER A 43 -14.26 11.41 12.11
CA SER A 43 -13.07 10.57 12.05
C SER A 43 -12.06 11.13 11.05
N THR A 44 -10.78 11.06 11.41
CA THR A 44 -9.70 11.47 10.51
C THR A 44 -9.69 10.59 9.26
N LEU A 45 -9.63 11.21 8.09
CA LEU A 45 -9.56 10.51 6.82
C LEU A 45 -8.18 9.86 6.62
N PRO A 46 -8.02 8.88 5.70
CA PRO A 46 -6.72 8.28 5.40
C PRO A 46 -5.72 9.27 4.77
N HIS A 47 -6.21 10.28 4.04
CA HIS A 47 -5.41 11.32 3.39
C HIS A 47 -6.14 12.67 3.43
N PRO A 48 -5.41 13.80 3.38
CA PRO A 48 -6.02 15.13 3.41
C PRO A 48 -6.78 15.41 2.10
N ILE A 49 -7.99 15.96 2.23
CA ILE A 49 -8.84 16.38 1.10
C ILE A 49 -8.87 17.90 0.88
N HIS A 50 -8.49 18.68 1.91
CA HIS A 50 -8.45 20.14 1.89
C HIS A 50 -7.01 20.61 2.16
N MET A 51 -6.62 21.73 1.55
CA MET A 51 -5.34 22.39 1.81
C MET A 51 -5.26 22.86 3.27
N SER A 52 -4.11 22.65 3.91
CA SER A 52 -3.77 23.25 5.19
C SER A 52 -3.26 24.67 4.99
N ILE A 53 -3.75 25.60 5.80
CA ILE A 53 -3.43 27.03 5.74
C ILE A 53 -2.86 27.45 7.09
N THR A 54 -1.80 28.24 7.05
CA THR A 54 -1.14 28.84 8.21
C THR A 54 -1.07 30.35 8.05
N THR A 55 -0.87 31.04 9.17
CA THR A 55 -0.72 32.50 9.21
C THR A 55 0.44 32.90 10.11
N PRO A 56 1.07 34.06 9.88
CA PRO A 56 2.03 34.61 10.81
C PRO A 56 1.37 34.96 12.16
N GLN A 57 2.13 34.88 13.24
CA GLN A 57 1.63 35.13 14.60
C GLN A 57 0.96 36.50 14.77
N SER A 58 1.47 37.54 14.07
CA SER A 58 0.92 38.89 14.11
C SER A 58 -0.50 39.00 13.52
N SER A 59 -0.80 38.23 12.47
CA SER A 59 -2.12 38.18 11.83
C SER A 59 -3.06 37.25 12.60
N LEU A 60 -2.53 36.14 13.10
CA LEU A 60 -3.25 35.20 13.95
C LEU A 60 -3.82 35.87 15.20
N ALA A 61 -3.07 36.74 15.86
CA ALA A 61 -3.54 37.50 17.03
C ALA A 61 -4.78 38.36 16.73
N LYS A 62 -4.97 38.76 15.46
CA LYS A 62 -6.11 39.53 14.96
C LYS A 62 -7.20 38.65 14.35
N GLY A 63 -6.97 37.34 14.24
CA GLY A 63 -7.86 36.41 13.56
C GLY A 63 -7.86 36.58 12.04
N ASP A 64 -6.85 37.22 11.47
CA ASP A 64 -6.73 37.42 10.03
C ASP A 64 -6.02 36.22 9.38
N TRP A 65 -6.73 35.58 8.46
CA TRP A 65 -6.26 34.42 7.70
C TRP A 65 -6.17 34.67 6.19
N GLY A 66 -6.29 35.93 5.75
CA GLY A 66 -6.36 36.26 4.33
C GLY A 66 -7.62 35.69 3.65
N LEU A 67 -8.69 35.49 4.43
CA LEU A 67 -9.97 34.97 3.98
C LEU A 67 -10.99 36.09 3.86
N LYS A 68 -12.22 35.74 3.46
CA LYS A 68 -13.33 36.70 3.36
C LYS A 68 -13.58 37.44 4.68
N ARG A 69 -13.42 36.78 5.82
CA ARG A 69 -13.67 37.32 7.17
C ARG A 69 -12.61 36.84 8.15
N ALA A 70 -12.41 37.60 9.22
CA ALA A 70 -11.57 37.18 10.34
C ALA A 70 -12.22 36.00 11.09
N LEU A 71 -11.41 35.03 11.50
CA LEU A 71 -11.87 33.84 12.20
C LEU A 71 -11.94 34.07 13.72
N PRO A 72 -12.80 33.32 14.45
CA PRO A 72 -12.92 33.44 15.90
C PRO A 72 -11.59 33.14 16.61
N LEU A 73 -11.14 34.07 17.45
CA LEU A 73 -9.87 33.92 18.19
C LEU A 73 -9.89 32.73 19.16
N ARG A 74 -11.05 32.44 19.78
CA ARG A 74 -11.18 31.37 20.79
C ARG A 74 -10.71 30.00 20.28
N SER A 75 -11.03 29.66 19.03
CA SER A 75 -10.70 28.36 18.42
C SER A 75 -9.39 28.37 17.63
N THR A 76 -8.87 29.55 17.28
CA THR A 76 -7.70 29.67 16.39
C THR A 76 -6.41 30.04 17.10
N THR A 77 -6.46 30.76 18.22
CA THR A 77 -5.24 31.29 18.87
C THR A 77 -4.73 30.47 20.06
N LYS A 78 -5.59 29.64 20.68
CA LYS A 78 -5.23 28.85 21.86
C LYS A 78 -4.52 27.53 21.54
N SER A 79 -4.35 27.21 20.26
CA SER A 79 -3.64 26.01 19.81
C SER A 79 -2.15 26.32 19.63
N SER A 80 -1.28 25.38 20.02
CA SER A 80 0.15 25.44 19.69
C SER A 80 0.41 25.25 18.20
N THR A 81 -0.56 24.68 17.46
CA THR A 81 -0.46 24.38 16.03
C THR A 81 -1.60 25.09 15.29
N PRO A 82 -1.41 26.37 14.93
CA PRO A 82 -2.43 27.16 14.26
C PRO A 82 -2.50 26.83 12.76
N VAL A 83 -3.07 25.67 12.45
CA VAL A 83 -3.25 25.19 11.08
C VAL A 83 -4.72 24.88 10.84
N ILE A 84 -5.31 25.50 9.83
CA ILE A 84 -6.73 25.34 9.49
C ILE A 84 -6.92 24.73 8.10
N ARG A 85 -8.07 24.11 7.88
CA ARG A 85 -8.61 23.77 6.57
C ARG A 85 -9.94 24.48 6.37
N ILE A 86 -10.20 24.89 5.13
CA ILE A 86 -11.43 25.59 4.75
C ILE A 86 -12.30 24.62 3.96
N LYS A 87 -13.51 24.39 4.44
CA LYS A 87 -14.52 23.62 3.72
C LYS A 87 -15.26 24.50 2.73
N LYS A 88 -15.71 25.67 3.20
CA LYS A 88 -16.41 26.67 2.40
C LYS A 88 -15.99 28.07 2.84
N MET A 89 -15.68 28.93 1.87
CA MET A 89 -15.27 30.31 2.15
C MET A 89 -16.38 31.17 2.75
N ASP A 90 -17.61 30.94 2.32
CA ASP A 90 -18.81 31.61 2.82
C ASP A 90 -19.99 30.63 2.72
N THR A 91 -20.70 30.44 3.83
CA THR A 91 -21.92 29.60 3.88
C THR A 91 -23.18 30.46 3.81
N PHE A 92 -24.35 29.81 3.74
CA PHE A 92 -25.64 30.51 3.80
C PHE A 92 -25.82 31.31 5.11
N GLU A 93 -25.12 30.91 6.17
CA GLU A 93 -25.13 31.56 7.49
C GLU A 93 -24.17 32.76 7.56
N HIS A 94 -23.53 33.13 6.44
CA HIS A 94 -22.54 34.20 6.35
C HIS A 94 -21.30 33.99 7.24
N ILE A 95 -20.96 32.72 7.50
CA ILE A 95 -19.74 32.32 8.20
C ILE A 95 -18.81 31.56 7.26
N THR A 96 -17.51 31.64 7.53
CA THR A 96 -16.52 30.77 6.88
C THR A 96 -16.52 29.42 7.59
N GLU A 97 -16.76 28.34 6.84
CA GLU A 97 -16.74 26.98 7.39
C GLU A 97 -15.29 26.47 7.38
N PHE A 98 -14.71 26.32 8.57
CA PHE A 98 -13.33 25.85 8.75
C PHE A 98 -13.25 24.75 9.80
N GLY A 99 -12.14 24.01 9.78
CA GLY A 99 -11.78 23.05 10.80
C GLY A 99 -10.28 23.05 11.06
N SER A 100 -9.86 22.38 12.13
CA SER A 100 -8.43 22.13 12.34
C SER A 100 -7.89 21.22 11.24
N ALA A 101 -6.69 21.52 10.75
CA ALA A 101 -5.91 20.68 9.82
C ALA A 101 -4.63 20.14 10.48
N ALA A 102 -4.52 20.28 11.81
CA ALA A 102 -3.39 19.77 12.58
C ALA A 102 -3.31 18.24 12.56
N ASP A 103 -4.44 17.55 12.39
CA ASP A 103 -4.56 16.10 12.24
C ASP A 103 -3.62 15.56 11.15
N HIS A 104 -3.74 16.04 9.92
CA HIS A 104 -2.91 15.61 8.80
C HIS A 104 -1.54 16.30 8.79
N THR A 105 -1.48 17.59 9.13
CA THR A 105 -0.22 18.35 9.05
C THR A 105 0.83 17.82 10.03
N LEU A 106 0.42 17.52 11.28
CA LEU A 106 1.33 16.94 12.27
C LEU A 106 1.66 15.48 11.96
N SER A 107 0.73 14.72 11.37
CA SER A 107 1.01 13.34 10.95
C SER A 107 2.05 13.31 9.82
N LEU A 108 2.00 14.27 8.89
CA LEU A 108 3.03 14.46 7.87
C LEU A 108 4.38 14.83 8.50
N GLN A 109 4.42 15.77 9.44
CA GLN A 109 5.66 16.14 10.13
C GLN A 109 6.27 14.95 10.87
N LYS A 110 5.46 14.20 11.64
CA LYS A 110 5.89 12.95 12.28
C LYS A 110 6.44 11.95 11.28
N TRP A 111 5.80 11.80 10.12
CA TRP A 111 6.30 10.92 9.07
C TRP A 111 7.70 11.32 8.57
N LEU A 112 7.89 12.60 8.29
CA LEU A 112 9.16 13.14 7.83
C LEU A 112 10.26 12.98 8.90
N GLU A 113 9.94 13.16 10.18
CA GLU A 113 10.85 12.91 11.30
C GLU A 113 11.26 11.43 11.41
N MET A 114 10.34 10.49 11.16
CA MET A 114 10.67 9.06 11.13
C MET A 114 11.59 8.70 9.95
N GLY A 115 11.60 9.50 8.88
CA GLY A 115 12.48 9.32 7.73
C GLY A 115 12.23 8.02 6.96
N ILE A 116 10.96 7.62 6.82
CA ILE A 116 10.56 6.37 6.18
C ILE A 116 10.36 6.60 4.66
N PRO A 117 11.05 5.84 3.79
CA PRO A 117 10.83 5.92 2.36
C PRO A 117 9.58 5.13 1.95
N LEU A 118 9.02 5.51 0.81
CA LEU A 118 7.94 4.77 0.18
C LEU A 118 8.51 3.87 -0.90
N THR A 119 8.05 2.63 -0.91
CA THR A 119 8.51 1.58 -1.83
C THR A 119 7.34 1.00 -2.60
N THR A 120 7.61 0.36 -3.73
CA THR A 120 6.59 -0.44 -4.42
C THR A 120 6.21 -1.66 -3.59
N PRO A 121 4.96 -2.16 -3.71
CA PRO A 121 4.55 -3.39 -3.05
C PRO A 121 5.48 -4.54 -3.50
N GLN A 122 5.90 -5.35 -2.54
CA GLN A 122 6.71 -6.53 -2.83
C GLN A 122 5.79 -7.64 -3.33
N MET A 123 6.06 -8.12 -4.54
CA MET A 123 5.43 -9.33 -5.04
C MET A 123 5.95 -10.49 -4.19
N ARG A 124 5.06 -11.17 -3.47
CA ARG A 124 5.42 -12.39 -2.73
C ARG A 124 5.56 -13.52 -3.73
N GLU A 125 6.70 -13.60 -4.39
CA GLU A 125 7.00 -14.77 -5.23
C GLU A 125 7.06 -16.00 -4.33
N SER A 126 6.11 -16.90 -4.57
CA SER A 126 5.97 -18.16 -3.86
C SER A 126 7.05 -19.11 -4.35
N THR A 127 8.29 -19.01 -3.84
CA THR A 127 9.23 -20.12 -3.60
C THR A 127 10.62 -19.62 -3.17
N GLN A 128 11.06 -20.09 -2.00
CA GLN A 128 12.47 -20.39 -1.65
C GLN A 128 13.54 -19.30 -1.53
N SER A 129 13.30 -18.01 -1.78
CA SER A 129 14.30 -16.98 -1.45
C SER A 129 14.12 -16.46 -0.01
N HIS A 130 14.94 -16.96 0.91
CA HIS A 130 15.01 -16.53 2.31
C HIS A 130 15.63 -15.13 2.51
N LEU A 131 15.86 -14.41 1.40
CA LEU A 131 16.42 -13.07 1.37
C LEU A 131 15.28 -12.09 1.14
N ASP A 132 14.94 -11.33 2.17
CA ASP A 132 14.06 -10.17 2.05
C ASP A 132 14.64 -9.24 0.99
N THR A 133 14.12 -9.29 -0.23
CA THR A 133 14.55 -8.37 -1.28
C THR A 133 14.11 -6.98 -0.83
N PRO A 134 14.99 -5.97 -0.73
CA PRO A 134 14.59 -4.63 -0.33
C PRO A 134 13.56 -4.08 -1.31
N GLY A 135 12.53 -3.40 -0.80
CA GLY A 135 11.52 -2.76 -1.65
C GLY A 135 12.17 -1.74 -2.59
N LYS A 136 11.79 -1.75 -3.86
CA LYS A 136 12.27 -0.77 -4.85
C LYS A 136 11.68 0.60 -4.54
N SER A 137 12.44 1.66 -4.81
CA SER A 137 11.95 3.02 -4.65
C SER A 137 10.76 3.27 -5.58
N VAL A 138 9.88 4.18 -5.18
CA VAL A 138 8.79 4.63 -6.07
C VAL A 138 9.31 5.56 -7.17
N PHE A 139 10.40 6.29 -6.90
CA PHE A 139 10.97 7.30 -7.80
C PHE A 139 12.03 6.72 -8.75
N GLU A 140 11.84 5.47 -9.17
CA GLU A 140 12.68 4.84 -10.19
C GLU A 140 12.12 5.15 -11.58
N ASP A 141 12.99 5.45 -12.55
CA ASP A 141 12.58 5.85 -13.90
C ASP A 141 11.70 4.79 -14.59
N ALA A 142 11.94 3.51 -14.29
CA ALA A 142 11.16 2.38 -14.78
C ALA A 142 9.71 2.36 -14.30
N ILE A 143 9.37 3.06 -13.22
CA ILE A 143 8.06 3.03 -12.56
C ILE A 143 7.40 4.40 -12.60
N ASP A 144 8.14 5.46 -12.24
CA ASP A 144 7.65 6.84 -12.22
C ASP A 144 7.62 7.49 -13.61
N THR A 145 6.97 6.80 -14.54
CA THR A 145 6.72 7.30 -15.90
C THR A 145 5.23 7.31 -16.14
N THR A 146 4.71 8.46 -16.59
CA THR A 146 3.28 8.63 -16.92
C THR A 146 3.03 8.71 -18.43
N ALA A 147 4.03 9.12 -19.22
CA ALA A 147 3.90 9.25 -20.66
C ALA A 147 4.02 7.87 -21.36
N THR A 148 3.14 7.62 -22.33
CA THR A 148 3.33 6.58 -23.34
C THR A 148 4.05 7.22 -24.54
N ALA A 149 5.34 6.97 -24.72
CA ALA A 149 5.98 7.29 -26.00
C ALA A 149 5.66 6.18 -27.02
N GLU A 150 5.48 6.57 -28.29
CA GLU A 150 5.36 5.62 -29.39
C GLU A 150 6.72 4.91 -29.57
N GLY A 151 6.78 3.60 -29.25
CA GLY A 151 8.01 2.79 -29.32
C GLY A 151 8.49 2.23 -27.97
N THR A 152 7.87 2.61 -26.86
CA THR A 152 8.13 2.04 -25.53
C THR A 152 7.69 0.57 -25.46
N GLY A 153 8.53 -0.30 -24.91
CA GLY A 153 8.25 -1.74 -24.81
C GLY A 153 7.03 -2.02 -23.92
N LEU A 154 6.29 -3.08 -24.21
CA LEU A 154 5.07 -3.48 -23.45
C LEU A 154 5.35 -3.68 -21.94
N THR A 155 6.53 -4.17 -21.60
CA THR A 155 6.97 -4.38 -20.20
C THR A 155 7.08 -3.07 -19.43
N GLU A 156 7.49 -1.99 -20.09
CA GLU A 156 7.61 -0.65 -19.51
C GLU A 156 6.23 0.02 -19.40
N ILE A 157 5.35 -0.19 -20.39
CA ILE A 157 3.96 0.28 -20.35
C ILE A 157 3.21 -0.32 -19.15
N ASP A 158 3.52 -1.57 -18.81
CA ASP A 158 2.93 -2.30 -17.69
C ASP A 158 3.45 -1.85 -16.32
N ALA A 159 4.71 -1.39 -16.26
CA ALA A 159 5.34 -0.92 -15.03
C ALA A 159 4.81 0.44 -14.54
N ARG A 160 4.17 1.22 -15.43
CA ARG A 160 3.57 2.51 -15.10
C ARG A 160 2.54 2.38 -13.98
N TRP A 161 2.44 3.40 -13.14
CA TRP A 161 1.46 3.43 -12.06
C TRP A 161 0.15 4.15 -12.45
N LYS A 162 0.18 5.05 -13.44
CA LYS A 162 -0.96 5.86 -13.87
C LYS A 162 -1.55 5.34 -15.19
N PHE A 163 -2.81 4.93 -15.14
CA PHE A 163 -3.59 4.47 -16.29
C PHE A 163 -4.86 5.32 -16.43
N ASN A 164 -5.29 5.56 -17.67
CA ASN A 164 -6.57 6.24 -17.93
C ASN A 164 -7.77 5.31 -17.76
N GLY A 165 -7.58 4.02 -18.08
CA GLY A 165 -8.60 3.00 -17.92
C GLY A 165 -8.76 2.54 -16.47
N PRO A 166 -9.96 2.09 -16.06
CA PRO A 166 -10.17 1.56 -14.72
C PRO A 166 -9.52 0.19 -14.54
N TRP A 167 -9.19 -0.15 -13.30
CA TRP A 167 -8.80 -1.50 -12.95
C TRP A 167 -10.04 -2.40 -12.78
N LEU A 168 -10.26 -3.30 -13.74
CA LEU A 168 -11.50 -4.08 -13.84
C LEU A 168 -11.74 -5.02 -12.64
N ALA A 169 -10.67 -5.60 -12.08
CA ALA A 169 -10.80 -6.53 -10.95
C ALA A 169 -11.23 -5.85 -9.63
N GLY A 170 -11.02 -4.54 -9.51
CA GLY A 170 -11.42 -3.76 -8.34
C GLY A 170 -12.79 -3.09 -8.46
N GLN A 171 -13.47 -3.20 -9.60
CA GLN A 171 -14.78 -2.60 -9.81
C GLN A 171 -15.92 -3.49 -9.34
N THR A 172 -17.00 -2.88 -8.88
CA THR A 172 -18.26 -3.58 -8.65
C THR A 172 -18.95 -3.90 -9.97
N GLN A 173 -19.85 -4.89 -9.98
CA GLN A 173 -20.58 -5.27 -11.19
C GLN A 173 -21.39 -4.10 -11.79
N GLY A 174 -21.95 -3.23 -10.94
CA GLY A 174 -22.68 -2.04 -11.38
C GLY A 174 -21.80 -1.02 -12.08
N GLU A 175 -20.63 -0.73 -11.50
CA GLU A 175 -19.63 0.17 -12.09
C GLU A 175 -19.09 -0.36 -13.42
N PHE A 176 -18.80 -1.66 -13.48
CA PHE A 176 -18.34 -2.32 -14.70
C PHE A 176 -19.38 -2.20 -15.83
N ASN A 177 -20.65 -2.51 -15.54
CA ASN A 177 -21.73 -2.39 -16.52
C ASN A 177 -21.90 -0.94 -17.01
N ALA A 178 -21.81 0.03 -16.09
CA ALA A 178 -21.87 1.45 -16.44
C ALA A 178 -20.68 1.87 -17.33
N TYR A 179 -19.47 1.40 -17.02
CA TYR A 179 -18.27 1.67 -17.82
C TYR A 179 -18.40 1.11 -19.25
N VAL A 180 -18.83 -0.15 -19.38
CA VAL A 180 -19.02 -0.78 -20.70
C VAL A 180 -20.05 -0.03 -21.54
N GLN A 181 -21.17 0.38 -20.94
CA GLN A 181 -22.23 1.09 -21.66
C GLN A 181 -21.86 2.53 -22.02
N LYS A 182 -21.19 3.26 -21.13
CA LYS A 182 -20.90 4.69 -21.32
C LYS A 182 -19.62 4.95 -22.13
N GLU A 183 -18.56 4.18 -21.87
CA GLU A 183 -17.23 4.41 -22.44
C GLU A 183 -16.91 3.43 -23.57
N VAL A 184 -16.96 2.12 -23.29
CA VAL A 184 -16.46 1.09 -24.23
C VAL A 184 -17.30 1.01 -25.50
N ARG A 185 -18.65 0.96 -25.37
CA ARG A 185 -19.54 0.82 -26.53
C ARG A 185 -19.44 1.98 -27.53
N LYS A 186 -19.19 3.21 -27.05
CA LYS A 186 -19.11 4.40 -27.91
C LYS A 186 -17.83 4.43 -28.73
N ARG A 187 -16.74 3.86 -28.21
CA ARG A 187 -15.40 3.87 -28.84
C ARG A 187 -15.16 2.73 -29.84
N LYS A 188 -16.20 1.98 -30.24
CA LYS A 188 -16.08 0.85 -31.17
C LYS A 188 -15.48 1.23 -32.53
N LEU A 189 -15.92 2.36 -33.11
CA LEU A 189 -15.43 2.81 -34.42
C LEU A 189 -13.96 3.22 -34.36
N ASP A 190 -13.56 3.89 -33.28
CA ASP A 190 -12.18 4.29 -33.05
C ASP A 190 -11.27 3.07 -32.83
N PHE A 191 -11.78 2.04 -32.15
CA PHE A 191 -11.06 0.77 -31.98
C PHE A 191 -10.84 0.06 -33.31
N HIS A 192 -11.81 0.07 -34.22
CA HIS A 192 -11.64 -0.50 -35.56
C HIS A 192 -10.53 0.24 -36.34
N LYS A 193 -10.46 1.58 -36.24
CA LYS A 193 -9.37 2.36 -36.85
C LYS A 193 -8.01 2.00 -36.24
N PHE A 194 -7.95 1.85 -34.92
CA PHE A 194 -6.75 1.39 -34.22
C PHE A 194 -6.29 0.01 -34.69
N LEU A 195 -7.20 -0.96 -34.79
CA LEU A 195 -6.88 -2.30 -35.28
C LEU A 195 -6.44 -2.32 -36.75
N ARG A 196 -6.95 -1.43 -37.60
CA ARG A 196 -6.44 -1.29 -38.98
C ARG A 196 -4.97 -0.84 -39.00
N GLY A 197 -4.59 0.10 -38.13
CA GLY A 197 -3.18 0.48 -37.95
C GLY A 197 -2.32 -0.67 -37.42
N ALA A 198 -2.83 -1.46 -36.46
CA ALA A 198 -2.12 -2.66 -35.99
C ALA A 198 -1.99 -3.74 -37.08
N CYS A 199 -3.01 -3.89 -37.92
CA CYS A 199 -3.02 -4.81 -39.06
C CYS A 199 -1.95 -4.43 -40.09
N SER A 200 -1.80 -3.15 -40.44
CA SER A 200 -0.76 -2.71 -41.37
C SER A 200 0.66 -3.02 -40.84
N VAL A 201 0.87 -2.83 -39.53
CA VAL A 201 2.13 -3.19 -38.85
C VAL A 201 2.36 -4.71 -38.86
N ALA A 202 1.33 -5.51 -38.58
CA ALA A 202 1.42 -6.96 -38.59
C ALA A 202 1.73 -7.52 -39.99
N LEU A 203 1.05 -7.02 -41.02
CA LEU A 203 1.32 -7.40 -42.42
C LEU A 203 2.71 -6.97 -42.87
N ALA A 204 3.17 -5.80 -42.44
CA ALA A 204 4.54 -5.35 -42.71
C ALA A 204 5.58 -6.26 -42.07
N LYS A 205 5.33 -6.72 -40.83
CA LYS A 205 6.17 -7.68 -40.13
C LYS A 205 6.19 -9.04 -40.83
N GLU A 206 5.04 -9.58 -41.21
CA GLU A 206 4.97 -10.87 -41.93
C GLU A 206 5.69 -10.81 -43.27
N ARG A 207 5.50 -9.74 -44.04
CA ARG A 207 6.23 -9.51 -45.30
C ARG A 207 7.74 -9.44 -45.07
N ARG A 208 8.19 -8.88 -43.95
CA ARG A 208 9.60 -8.82 -43.54
C ARG A 208 10.16 -10.21 -43.24
N GLU A 209 9.42 -11.03 -42.51
CA GLU A 209 9.82 -12.40 -42.14
C GLU A 209 9.89 -13.32 -43.36
N GLN A 210 8.91 -13.24 -44.27
CA GLN A 210 8.90 -14.01 -45.51
C GLN A 210 10.09 -13.65 -46.42
N ARG A 211 10.45 -12.36 -46.52
CA ARG A 211 11.61 -11.90 -47.30
C ARG A 211 12.95 -12.24 -46.65
N ALA A 212 13.06 -12.11 -45.33
CA ALA A 212 14.26 -12.49 -44.59
C ALA A 212 14.56 -14.00 -44.70
N SER A 213 13.52 -14.82 -44.88
CA SER A 213 13.69 -16.25 -45.12
C SER A 213 14.04 -16.59 -46.58
N SER A 214 13.82 -15.70 -47.55
CA SER A 214 14.05 -15.97 -48.98
C SER A 214 15.30 -15.30 -49.54
N GLU A 215 15.67 -14.10 -49.09
CA GLU A 215 16.84 -13.34 -49.57
C GLU A 215 17.49 -12.54 -48.43
N GLY A 216 18.72 -12.90 -48.07
CA GLY A 216 19.47 -12.26 -46.98
C GLY A 216 20.21 -10.99 -47.41
N VAL A 217 19.50 -9.86 -47.60
CA VAL A 217 20.12 -8.51 -47.67
C VAL A 217 19.22 -7.45 -47.00
N ASP A 218 19.90 -6.51 -46.33
CA ASP A 218 19.41 -5.52 -45.38
C ASP A 218 18.47 -4.42 -45.90
N GLU A 219 17.44 -4.18 -45.08
CA GLU A 219 17.09 -2.90 -44.44
C GLU A 219 17.04 -1.64 -45.32
N VAL A 220 15.84 -1.28 -45.79
CA VAL A 220 15.20 0.07 -45.75
C VAL A 220 13.98 0.02 -46.69
N GLU A 221 12.78 -0.15 -46.15
CA GLU A 221 11.57 0.43 -46.78
C GLU A 221 10.44 0.58 -45.76
N LEU A 222 9.87 1.78 -45.75
CA LEU A 222 9.00 2.35 -44.72
C LEU A 222 7.71 1.56 -44.49
N ASN A 223 7.32 1.47 -43.22
CA ASN A 223 6.02 0.93 -42.78
C ASN A 223 4.89 1.45 -43.69
N PRO A 224 4.10 0.57 -44.34
CA PRO A 224 2.98 1.03 -45.17
C PRO A 224 1.98 1.81 -44.31
N PRO A 225 1.48 2.96 -44.81
CA PRO A 225 0.50 3.77 -44.09
C PRO A 225 -0.78 2.96 -43.84
N ALA A 226 -1.46 3.25 -42.73
CA ALA A 226 -2.66 2.52 -42.28
C ALA A 226 -3.87 2.59 -43.24
N GLU A 227 -3.79 3.40 -44.30
CA GLU A 227 -4.84 3.63 -45.28
C GLU A 227 -4.92 2.54 -46.37
N ASP A 228 -3.89 1.70 -46.53
CA ASP A 228 -3.81 0.70 -47.60
C ASP A 228 -4.35 -0.70 -47.22
N VAL A 229 -4.89 -0.87 -46.02
CA VAL A 229 -5.41 -2.18 -45.56
C VAL A 229 -6.79 -2.44 -46.17
N THR A 230 -6.92 -3.50 -46.96
CA THR A 230 -8.20 -3.90 -47.53
C THR A 230 -9.15 -4.44 -46.45
N ASP A 231 -10.46 -4.25 -46.63
CA ASP A 231 -11.47 -4.73 -45.69
C ASP A 231 -11.47 -6.26 -45.54
N GLU A 232 -10.98 -6.99 -46.54
CA GLU A 232 -10.81 -8.45 -46.50
C GLU A 232 -9.67 -8.86 -45.59
N GLN A 233 -8.48 -8.24 -45.76
CA GLN A 233 -7.33 -8.45 -44.88
C GLN A 233 -7.65 -8.12 -43.44
N PHE A 234 -8.40 -7.03 -43.21
CA PHE A 234 -8.84 -6.67 -41.87
C PHE A 234 -9.77 -7.72 -41.25
N LYS A 235 -10.73 -8.26 -42.01
CA LYS A 235 -11.63 -9.31 -41.50
C LYS A 235 -10.88 -10.58 -41.14
N ASP A 236 -9.89 -10.98 -41.92
CA ASP A 236 -9.10 -12.17 -41.65
C ASP A 236 -8.16 -11.97 -40.47
N TYR A 237 -7.58 -10.77 -40.31
CA TYR A 237 -6.83 -10.39 -39.11
C TYR A 237 -7.70 -10.42 -37.83
N VAL A 238 -8.95 -9.94 -37.90
CA VAL A 238 -9.86 -10.06 -36.75
C VAL A 238 -10.22 -11.52 -36.45
N LYS A 239 -10.24 -12.42 -37.44
CA LYS A 239 -10.45 -13.85 -37.20
C LYS A 239 -9.23 -14.49 -36.55
N SER A 240 -7.99 -14.14 -36.95
CA SER A 240 -6.79 -14.66 -36.31
C SER A 240 -6.69 -14.20 -34.85
N LEU A 241 -7.05 -12.95 -34.54
CA LEU A 241 -7.14 -12.45 -33.17
C LEU A 241 -8.17 -13.18 -32.29
N ARG A 242 -9.15 -13.89 -32.86
CA ARG A 242 -10.06 -14.75 -32.06
C ARG A 242 -9.39 -16.06 -31.63
N GLN A 243 -8.40 -16.52 -32.38
CA GLN A 243 -7.58 -17.67 -32.02
C GLN A 243 -6.55 -17.25 -30.96
N ASP A 244 -5.90 -16.10 -31.18
CA ASP A 244 -4.90 -15.51 -30.27
C ASP A 244 -5.50 -14.47 -29.32
N TRP A 245 -6.21 -14.97 -28.30
CA TRP A 245 -6.87 -14.15 -27.29
C TRP A 245 -5.92 -13.22 -26.50
N THR A 246 -4.66 -13.62 -26.30
CA THR A 246 -3.64 -12.82 -25.59
C THR A 246 -3.29 -11.54 -26.37
N GLU A 247 -3.12 -11.66 -27.69
CA GLU A 247 -2.87 -10.54 -28.59
C GLU A 247 -4.09 -9.62 -28.68
N LEU A 248 -5.29 -10.19 -28.73
CA LEU A 248 -6.52 -9.40 -28.65
C LEU A 248 -6.60 -8.60 -27.35
N TYR A 249 -6.33 -9.21 -26.20
CA TYR A 249 -6.31 -8.49 -24.93
C TYR A 249 -5.23 -7.42 -24.88
N ARG A 250 -4.06 -7.67 -25.48
CA ARG A 250 -3.01 -6.66 -25.63
C ARG A 250 -3.52 -5.44 -26.39
N HIS A 251 -4.16 -5.63 -27.54
CA HIS A 251 -4.75 -4.51 -28.29
C HIS A 251 -5.85 -3.78 -27.54
N ILE A 252 -6.76 -4.51 -26.89
CA ILE A 252 -7.82 -3.91 -26.07
C ILE A 252 -7.22 -3.08 -24.93
N ARG A 253 -6.21 -3.63 -24.27
CA ARG A 253 -5.53 -2.99 -23.14
C ARG A 253 -4.80 -1.73 -23.55
N THR A 254 -4.05 -1.76 -24.65
CA THR A 254 -3.36 -0.58 -25.17
C THR A 254 -4.36 0.50 -25.61
N PHE A 255 -5.47 0.12 -26.25
CA PHE A 255 -6.46 1.09 -26.73
C PHE A 255 -7.29 1.73 -25.60
N LEU A 256 -7.68 0.94 -24.61
CA LEU A 256 -8.43 1.41 -23.45
C LEU A 256 -7.52 1.91 -22.31
N ASP A 257 -6.19 1.82 -22.50
CA ASP A 257 -5.16 2.12 -21.50
C ASP A 257 -5.47 1.48 -20.14
N LEU A 258 -5.75 0.17 -20.17
CA LEU A 258 -6.12 -0.59 -18.97
C LEU A 258 -4.88 -1.05 -18.20
N PRO A 259 -4.94 -1.11 -16.85
CA PRO A 259 -3.89 -1.72 -16.05
C PRO A 259 -3.74 -3.23 -16.34
N PRO A 260 -2.61 -3.85 -15.95
CA PRO A 260 -2.42 -5.28 -16.16
C PRO A 260 -3.46 -6.09 -15.42
N ALA A 261 -3.96 -7.12 -16.09
CA ALA A 261 -4.89 -8.06 -15.47
C ALA A 261 -4.19 -8.73 -14.29
N SER A 262 -4.92 -8.83 -13.17
CA SER A 262 -4.43 -9.54 -12.00
C SER A 262 -4.03 -10.96 -12.38
N SER A 263 -2.88 -11.42 -11.91
CA SER A 263 -2.51 -12.84 -12.00
C SER A 263 -3.39 -13.72 -11.13
N ALA A 264 -4.28 -13.10 -10.31
CA ALA A 264 -5.07 -13.74 -9.28
C ALA A 264 -5.34 -15.18 -9.67
N LYS A 265 -4.51 -16.07 -9.08
CA LYS A 265 -4.88 -17.46 -8.88
C LYS A 265 -6.26 -17.31 -8.25
N SER A 266 -7.29 -17.64 -9.02
CA SER A 266 -8.66 -17.60 -8.51
C SER A 266 -8.58 -18.22 -7.13
N ALA A 267 -9.11 -17.54 -6.11
CA ALA A 267 -9.28 -18.09 -4.77
C ALA A 267 -10.34 -19.21 -4.82
N ALA A 268 -10.23 -20.11 -5.80
CA ALA A 268 -10.84 -21.41 -5.83
C ALA A 268 -10.16 -22.18 -4.69
N ASP A 269 -10.93 -22.29 -3.62
CA ASP A 269 -10.81 -23.18 -2.47
C ASP A 269 -9.49 -23.97 -2.36
N PRO A 270 -8.78 -23.91 -1.21
CA PRO A 270 -7.69 -24.85 -0.92
C PRO A 270 -8.15 -26.32 -0.92
N ILE A 271 -9.46 -26.57 -1.00
CA ILE A 271 -10.09 -27.89 -1.15
C ILE A 271 -10.04 -28.36 -2.62
N SER A 272 -10.06 -27.45 -3.60
CA SER A 272 -9.98 -27.79 -5.03
C SER A 272 -8.59 -28.28 -5.43
N GLU A 273 -7.54 -27.79 -4.76
CA GLU A 273 -6.15 -28.20 -4.97
C GLU A 273 -5.85 -29.62 -4.43
N LEU A 274 -6.59 -30.08 -3.41
CA LEU A 274 -6.39 -31.38 -2.79
C LEU A 274 -7.21 -32.52 -3.44
N LEU A 275 -8.34 -32.20 -4.11
CA LEU A 275 -9.33 -33.20 -4.52
C LEU A 275 -9.52 -33.40 -6.02
N LEU A 276 -8.86 -32.63 -6.89
CA LEU A 276 -9.02 -32.77 -8.34
C LEU A 276 -7.74 -33.31 -9.02
N PHE A 277 -7.69 -34.64 -9.17
CA PHE A 277 -7.18 -35.23 -10.41
C PHE A 277 -8.06 -34.72 -11.56
N LYS A 278 -7.76 -33.53 -12.10
CA LYS A 278 -8.40 -33.06 -13.33
C LYS A 278 -7.62 -33.58 -14.53
N PRO A 279 -8.32 -34.11 -15.55
CA PRO A 279 -7.70 -34.61 -16.77
C PRO A 279 -7.05 -33.45 -17.51
N LEU A 280 -5.94 -33.77 -18.18
CA LEU A 280 -5.20 -32.95 -19.14
C LEU A 280 -6.16 -32.17 -20.04
N SER A 281 -6.49 -30.94 -19.66
CA SER A 281 -6.79 -29.90 -20.62
C SER A 281 -5.46 -29.55 -21.28
N PRO A 282 -5.33 -29.59 -22.62
CA PRO A 282 -4.10 -29.22 -23.31
C PRO A 282 -3.80 -27.70 -23.21
N TYR A 283 -4.56 -26.98 -22.38
CA TYR A 283 -4.28 -25.60 -22.02
C TYR A 283 -3.19 -25.55 -20.96
N SER A 284 -1.96 -25.69 -21.43
CA SER A 284 -0.72 -25.46 -20.70
C SER A 284 -0.76 -24.09 -20.01
N GLN A 285 -0.95 -24.12 -18.69
CA GLN A 285 -0.73 -23.02 -17.75
C GLN A 285 0.73 -22.50 -17.73
N GLU A 286 1.61 -23.09 -18.53
CA GLU A 286 3.04 -22.81 -18.58
C GLU A 286 3.45 -21.87 -19.73
N GLN A 287 2.50 -21.45 -20.59
CA GLN A 287 2.74 -20.47 -21.68
C GLN A 287 2.19 -19.07 -21.42
N ASP A 288 1.61 -18.78 -20.25
CA ASP A 288 1.35 -17.41 -19.79
C ASP A 288 2.67 -16.73 -19.33
N THR A 289 3.70 -16.76 -20.19
CA THR A 289 5.07 -16.27 -19.93
C THR A 289 5.27 -14.80 -20.30
N SER A 290 4.19 -14.00 -20.33
CA SER A 290 4.30 -12.55 -20.17
C SER A 290 3.66 -12.12 -18.86
N VAL A 291 4.19 -12.66 -17.76
CA VAL A 291 3.89 -12.18 -16.40
C VAL A 291 4.26 -10.69 -16.39
N SER A 292 3.24 -9.82 -16.47
CA SER A 292 3.43 -8.36 -16.40
C SER A 292 4.34 -8.02 -15.22
N SER A 293 5.45 -7.32 -15.48
CA SER A 293 6.44 -6.94 -14.47
C SER A 293 5.93 -5.89 -13.47
N SER A 294 4.69 -5.41 -13.64
CA SER A 294 4.08 -4.41 -12.77
C SER A 294 3.99 -4.86 -11.31
N PRO A 295 4.50 -4.08 -10.34
CA PRO A 295 4.40 -4.42 -8.92
C PRO A 295 2.95 -4.33 -8.40
N TYR A 296 2.08 -3.61 -9.11
CA TYR A 296 0.70 -3.37 -8.71
C TYR A 296 -0.30 -4.36 -9.30
N ARG A 297 0.15 -5.45 -9.93
CA ARG A 297 -0.71 -6.39 -10.65
C ARG A 297 -1.83 -6.98 -9.78
N ASP A 298 -1.50 -7.43 -8.58
CA ASP A 298 -2.45 -8.14 -7.70
C ASP A 298 -3.34 -7.18 -6.90
N SER A 299 -2.78 -6.06 -6.45
CA SER A 299 -3.51 -5.07 -5.65
C SER A 299 -4.28 -4.08 -6.51
N GLY A 300 -3.88 -3.88 -7.76
CA GLY A 300 -4.33 -2.81 -8.64
C GLY A 300 -3.41 -1.59 -8.55
N PRO A 301 -3.33 -0.77 -9.62
CA PRO A 301 -2.55 0.46 -9.61
C PRO A 301 -3.08 1.47 -8.58
N PRO A 302 -2.19 2.28 -7.99
CA PRO A 302 -2.59 3.31 -7.04
C PRO A 302 -3.36 4.45 -7.75
N LYS A 303 -4.42 4.95 -7.11
CA LYS A 303 -5.20 6.11 -7.60
C LYS A 303 -4.39 7.40 -7.65
N THR A 304 -3.36 7.50 -6.82
CA THR A 304 -2.44 8.63 -6.74
C THR A 304 -1.01 8.13 -7.00
N HIS A 305 -0.05 9.05 -7.13
CA HIS A 305 1.36 8.67 -7.23
C HIS A 305 1.72 7.72 -6.07
N PRO A 306 2.56 6.68 -6.26
CA PRO A 306 2.75 5.69 -5.19
C PRO A 306 3.47 6.23 -3.95
N SER A 307 4.04 7.44 -4.00
CA SER A 307 4.51 8.18 -2.83
C SER A 307 3.41 8.98 -2.10
N ALA A 308 2.25 9.17 -2.72
CA ALA A 308 1.14 10.01 -2.29
C ALA A 308 1.53 11.46 -1.87
N GLY A 309 2.73 11.93 -2.22
CA GLY A 309 3.29 13.19 -1.74
C GLY A 309 3.64 13.20 -0.24
N LEU A 310 3.73 12.03 0.42
CA LEU A 310 4.01 11.90 1.85
C LEU A 310 5.51 11.96 2.17
N SER A 311 6.34 11.33 1.34
CA SER A 311 7.80 11.34 1.46
C SER A 311 8.44 11.29 0.08
N TYR A 312 9.56 12.01 -0.07
CA TYR A 312 10.35 12.08 -1.30
C TYR A 312 11.73 11.40 -1.14
N SER A 313 11.97 10.75 0.00
CA SER A 313 13.18 9.98 0.22
C SER A 313 13.14 8.70 -0.60
N ARG A 314 14.16 8.48 -1.44
CA ARG A 314 14.25 7.29 -2.30
C ARG A 314 14.55 6.02 -1.52
N THR A 315 15.40 6.12 -0.50
CA THR A 315 15.91 5.00 0.29
C THR A 315 16.10 5.40 1.74
N ASN A 316 16.16 4.41 2.62
CA ASN A 316 16.50 4.55 4.03
C ASN A 316 17.91 4.04 4.38
N SER A 317 18.76 3.81 3.37
CA SER A 317 20.13 3.27 3.55
C SER A 317 21.08 4.32 4.11
N THR A 318 20.77 4.79 5.32
CA THR A 318 21.51 5.80 6.08
C THR A 318 21.70 5.27 7.50
N LEU A 319 22.89 5.44 8.05
CA LEU A 319 23.21 5.05 9.42
C LEU A 319 23.11 6.28 10.32
N PHE A 320 22.44 6.12 11.46
CA PHE A 320 22.39 7.17 12.47
C PHE A 320 23.69 7.15 13.27
N ASN A 321 24.42 8.26 13.25
CA ASN A 321 25.65 8.40 14.02
C ASN A 321 25.32 8.99 15.41
N HIS A 322 25.34 8.15 16.44
CA HIS A 322 25.13 8.59 17.81
C HIS A 322 26.35 9.38 18.31
N PRO A 323 26.18 10.54 18.99
CA PRO A 323 27.30 11.39 19.40
C PRO A 323 28.38 10.69 20.25
N VAL A 324 27.99 9.72 21.07
CA VAL A 324 28.90 9.01 22.01
C VAL A 324 29.31 7.62 21.50
N PHE A 325 28.37 6.85 20.94
CA PHE A 325 28.56 5.44 20.61
C PHE A 325 28.92 5.24 19.13
N GLY A 326 28.91 6.31 18.34
CA GLY A 326 29.19 6.24 16.91
C GLY A 326 28.03 5.66 16.09
N PRO A 327 28.31 5.13 14.89
CA PRO A 327 27.29 4.65 13.95
C PRO A 327 26.51 3.48 14.53
N GLN A 328 25.19 3.63 14.61
CA GLN A 328 24.28 2.61 15.10
C GLN A 328 23.84 1.66 13.98
N SER A 329 23.61 0.39 14.31
CA SER A 329 23.08 -0.63 13.40
C SER A 329 21.67 -0.28 12.91
N SER A 330 20.82 0.12 13.85
CA SER A 330 19.43 0.51 13.64
C SER A 330 19.24 2.01 13.93
N LYS A 331 18.20 2.59 13.33
CA LYS A 331 17.77 3.97 13.67
C LYS A 331 17.17 3.99 15.07
N SER A 332 17.17 5.17 15.70
CA SER A 332 16.48 5.36 16.98
C SER A 332 15.05 4.82 16.90
N PRO A 333 14.65 3.90 17.80
CA PRO A 333 13.33 3.29 17.77
C PRO A 333 12.24 4.33 18.08
N ILE A 334 11.00 4.04 17.71
CA ILE A 334 9.86 4.96 17.84
C ILE A 334 8.81 4.34 18.76
N ASP A 335 8.22 5.19 19.62
CA ASP A 335 7.12 4.77 20.49
C ASP A 335 5.85 4.54 19.68
N ALA A 336 5.31 3.32 19.78
CA ALA A 336 4.02 2.95 19.26
C ALA A 336 3.02 2.74 20.39
N ARG A 337 1.75 3.10 20.15
CA ARG A 337 0.64 2.79 21.05
C ARG A 337 -0.06 1.52 20.61
N ILE A 338 -0.45 0.67 21.55
CA ILE A 338 -1.29 -0.49 21.23
C ILE A 338 -2.75 0.00 21.16
N ILE A 339 -3.39 -0.12 19.99
CA ILE A 339 -4.76 0.37 19.76
C ILE A 339 -5.77 -0.74 20.02
N SER A 340 -5.49 -1.94 19.51
CA SER A 340 -6.36 -3.11 19.62
C SER A 340 -5.52 -4.28 20.12
N PRO A 341 -5.78 -4.81 21.34
CA PRO A 341 -5.17 -6.06 21.78
C PRO A 341 -5.85 -7.25 21.12
N LYS A 342 -5.17 -8.40 21.07
CA LYS A 342 -5.64 -9.60 20.37
C LYS A 342 -6.92 -10.19 20.95
N GLY A 343 -7.18 -9.95 22.24
CA GLY A 343 -8.42 -10.33 22.93
C GLY A 343 -9.64 -9.49 22.54
N ALA A 344 -9.47 -8.43 21.73
CA ALA A 344 -10.59 -7.66 21.18
C ALA A 344 -11.38 -8.48 20.14
N ALA A 345 -12.65 -8.13 19.95
CA ALA A 345 -13.64 -8.91 19.19
C ALA A 345 -13.23 -9.37 17.77
N ASN A 346 -12.26 -8.70 17.13
CA ASN A 346 -11.81 -8.97 15.76
C ASN A 346 -10.47 -9.72 15.64
N GLY A 347 -9.86 -10.16 16.77
CA GLY A 347 -8.66 -11.01 16.80
C GLY A 347 -7.38 -10.42 16.17
N SER A 348 -7.41 -9.18 15.69
CA SER A 348 -6.32 -8.47 15.04
C SER A 348 -5.74 -7.39 15.95
N THR A 349 -4.41 -7.33 15.97
CA THR A 349 -3.66 -6.37 16.79
C THR A 349 -3.16 -5.22 15.93
N TYR A 350 -3.46 -4.00 16.38
CA TYR A 350 -3.08 -2.78 15.69
C TYR A 350 -2.22 -1.88 16.58
N LEU A 351 -1.22 -1.28 15.96
CA LEU A 351 -0.29 -0.33 16.56
C LEU A 351 -0.51 1.05 15.94
N GLY A 352 -0.49 2.09 16.76
CA GLY A 352 -0.46 3.48 16.35
C GLY A 352 0.97 4.00 16.34
N VAL A 353 1.53 4.24 15.16
CA VAL A 353 2.92 4.68 14.93
C VAL A 353 2.90 6.02 14.20
N GLY A 354 3.37 7.08 14.85
CA GLY A 354 3.51 8.40 14.20
C GLY A 354 2.20 9.03 13.67
N GLY A 355 1.04 8.58 14.14
CA GLY A 355 -0.28 9.01 13.63
C GLY A 355 -0.91 8.05 12.60
N PHE A 356 -0.20 7.00 12.20
CA PHE A 356 -0.68 5.96 11.30
C PHE A 356 -1.02 4.68 12.07
N VAL A 357 -1.97 3.90 11.57
CA VAL A 357 -2.36 2.61 12.13
C VAL A 357 -1.75 1.49 11.30
N THR A 358 -1.07 0.55 11.94
CA THR A 358 -0.44 -0.60 11.28
C THR A 358 -0.66 -1.90 12.05
N SER A 359 -0.52 -3.04 11.37
CA SER A 359 -0.51 -4.35 12.00
C SER A 359 0.77 -4.57 12.81
N THR A 360 0.71 -5.48 13.77
CA THR A 360 1.91 -5.89 14.53
C THR A 360 2.98 -6.55 13.65
N PRO A 361 4.26 -6.49 14.06
CA PRO A 361 5.35 -7.16 13.36
C PRO A 361 5.07 -8.66 13.22
N TYR A 362 5.00 -9.16 11.99
CA TYR A 362 4.67 -10.58 11.75
C TYR A 362 5.84 -11.51 12.10
N LYS A 363 7.09 -11.06 11.97
CA LYS A 363 8.28 -11.92 12.09
C LYS A 363 8.70 -12.19 13.53
N ASP A 364 8.33 -11.33 14.47
CA ASP A 364 8.75 -11.46 15.87
C ASP A 364 7.74 -12.32 16.66
N GLU A 365 8.25 -13.34 17.35
CA GLU A 365 7.45 -14.22 18.20
C GLU A 365 6.88 -13.50 19.43
N SER A 366 7.51 -12.42 19.90
CA SER A 366 7.03 -11.64 21.06
C SER A 366 5.65 -11.01 20.83
N TYR A 367 5.29 -10.77 19.57
CA TYR A 367 3.98 -10.27 19.15
C TYR A 367 3.01 -11.40 18.73
N ARG A 368 3.50 -12.65 18.63
CA ARG A 368 2.70 -13.82 18.27
C ARG A 368 2.14 -14.50 19.51
N PHE A 369 0.86 -14.28 19.77
CA PHE A 369 0.14 -15.11 20.74
C PHE A 369 -0.06 -16.54 20.21
N LYS A 370 0.67 -17.51 20.77
CA LYS A 370 0.45 -18.96 20.57
C LYS A 370 -0.61 -19.45 21.58
N ARG A 371 -1.79 -19.80 21.10
CA ARG A 371 -2.88 -20.34 21.95
C ARG A 371 -2.65 -21.84 22.15
N GLY A 372 -2.02 -22.22 23.28
CA GLY A 372 -1.91 -23.61 23.72
C GLY A 372 -0.78 -24.42 23.06
N GLY A 373 0.26 -24.71 23.83
CA GLY A 373 1.30 -25.68 23.51
C GLY A 373 2.19 -25.89 24.74
N ARG A 374 2.42 -27.14 25.14
CA ARG A 374 3.18 -27.57 26.33
C ARG A 374 4.70 -27.30 26.24
N THR A 375 5.12 -26.19 25.65
CA THR A 375 6.54 -25.83 25.50
C THR A 375 6.96 -24.78 26.55
N SER A 376 7.99 -25.14 27.32
CA SER A 376 8.39 -24.65 28.65
C SER A 376 9.25 -23.37 28.64
N THR A 377 9.09 -22.45 27.69
CA THR A 377 9.84 -21.18 27.72
C THR A 377 8.90 -19.99 27.64
N PRO A 378 8.73 -19.21 28.73
CA PRO A 378 7.96 -17.98 28.68
C PRO A 378 8.73 -16.99 27.81
N VAL A 379 8.31 -16.82 26.56
CA VAL A 379 8.78 -15.69 25.75
C VAL A 379 8.23 -14.42 26.42
N PRO A 380 9.07 -13.41 26.72
CA PRO A 380 8.60 -12.15 27.28
C PRO A 380 7.62 -11.53 26.29
N MET A 381 6.34 -11.53 26.67
CA MET A 381 5.26 -11.02 25.83
C MET A 381 5.15 -9.50 26.02
N VAL A 382 4.89 -8.78 24.94
CA VAL A 382 4.73 -7.33 25.00
C VAL A 382 3.51 -6.96 25.87
N PRO A 383 3.68 -6.15 26.93
CA PRO A 383 2.57 -5.70 27.78
C PRO A 383 1.48 -4.99 26.99
N GLY A 384 0.21 -5.21 27.33
CA GLY A 384 -0.94 -4.63 26.64
C GLY A 384 -1.33 -5.26 25.31
N LEU A 385 -0.60 -6.28 24.82
CA LEU A 385 -0.91 -6.90 23.52
C LEU A 385 -2.07 -7.91 23.58
N VAL A 386 -2.23 -8.61 24.70
CA VAL A 386 -3.26 -9.65 24.88
C VAL A 386 -4.49 -9.07 25.57
N ASN A 387 -4.28 -8.37 26.69
CA ASN A 387 -5.33 -7.77 27.50
C ASN A 387 -5.12 -6.25 27.57
N ILE A 388 -6.22 -5.50 27.67
CA ILE A 388 -6.17 -4.07 27.99
C ILE A 388 -5.68 -3.92 29.43
N GLU A 389 -4.72 -3.02 29.65
CA GLU A 389 -4.20 -2.66 30.97
C GLU A 389 -4.84 -1.35 31.43
N PRO A 390 -5.98 -1.38 32.17
CA PRO A 390 -6.69 -0.16 32.56
C PRO A 390 -5.90 0.71 33.54
N ASP A 391 -5.04 0.09 34.36
CA ASP A 391 -4.26 0.79 35.39
C ASP A 391 -3.11 1.62 34.80
N LYS A 392 -2.73 1.35 33.54
CA LYS A 392 -1.61 2.04 32.89
C LYS A 392 -2.07 3.37 32.32
N VAL A 393 -1.67 4.47 32.98
CA VAL A 393 -1.99 5.84 32.55
C VAL A 393 -1.52 6.08 31.12
N GLY A 394 -2.46 6.46 30.25
CA GLY A 394 -2.18 6.72 28.85
C GLY A 394 -2.01 5.46 27.98
N GLY A 395 -2.28 4.27 28.51
CA GLY A 395 -2.28 3.00 27.79
C GLY A 395 -0.89 2.41 27.51
N SER A 396 -0.87 1.16 27.06
CA SER A 396 0.37 0.42 26.79
C SER A 396 1.06 0.94 25.52
N LYS A 397 2.37 1.16 25.65
CA LYS A 397 3.27 1.63 24.58
C LYS A 397 4.41 0.63 24.41
N VAL A 398 4.92 0.53 23.20
CA VAL A 398 6.02 -0.36 22.83
C VAL A 398 6.92 0.33 21.81
N TYR A 399 8.23 0.13 21.92
CA TYR A 399 9.17 0.60 20.92
C TYR A 399 9.15 -0.28 19.68
N VAL A 400 9.11 0.35 18.53
CA VAL A 400 9.13 -0.32 17.24
C VAL A 400 10.09 0.36 16.26
N GLN A 401 10.48 -0.37 15.22
CA GLN A 401 11.32 0.14 14.15
C GLN A 401 10.57 0.12 12.82
N PRO A 402 10.11 1.28 12.33
CA PRO A 402 9.54 1.40 10.99
C PRO A 402 10.61 1.18 9.92
N LYS A 403 10.34 0.32 8.92
CA LYS A 403 11.31 -0.02 7.87
C LYS A 403 10.99 0.66 6.54
N SER A 404 9.80 0.37 6.01
CA SER A 404 9.33 0.86 4.71
C SER A 404 7.82 1.01 4.75
N ALA A 405 7.28 1.70 3.75
CA ALA A 405 5.85 1.81 3.59
C ALA A 405 5.44 1.74 2.13
N THR A 406 4.20 1.35 1.90
CA THR A 406 3.59 1.27 0.58
C THR A 406 2.22 1.96 0.59
N VAL A 407 1.77 2.46 -0.56
CA VAL A 407 0.44 3.06 -0.70
C VAL A 407 -0.46 2.11 -1.45
N ASN A 408 -1.61 1.80 -0.86
CA ASN A 408 -2.62 0.96 -1.47
C ASN A 408 -3.39 1.69 -2.59
N PRO A 409 -4.09 0.95 -3.46
CA PRO A 409 -5.02 1.50 -4.46
C PRO A 409 -6.03 2.51 -3.91
N LYS A 410 -6.49 2.29 -2.67
CA LYS A 410 -7.43 3.17 -1.96
C LYS A 410 -6.79 4.45 -1.40
N GLY A 411 -5.49 4.64 -1.56
CA GLY A 411 -4.75 5.78 -0.99
C GLY A 411 -4.50 5.66 0.52
N MET A 412 -4.49 4.42 1.05
CA MET A 412 -4.11 4.15 2.44
C MET A 412 -2.63 3.79 2.51
N VAL A 413 -1.95 4.27 3.55
CA VAL A 413 -0.53 3.96 3.78
C VAL A 413 -0.44 2.68 4.60
N ILE A 414 0.17 1.64 4.04
CA ILE A 414 0.58 0.45 4.79
C ILE A 414 2.00 0.67 5.26
N LEU A 415 2.18 0.78 6.58
CA LEU A 415 3.49 0.91 7.20
C LEU A 415 4.01 -0.47 7.62
N ALA A 416 5.17 -0.88 7.12
CA ALA A 416 5.86 -2.08 7.59
C ALA A 416 6.73 -1.74 8.82
N VAL A 417 6.45 -2.44 9.92
CA VAL A 417 7.09 -2.21 11.21
C VAL A 417 7.67 -3.51 11.73
N ASP A 418 8.90 -3.42 12.23
CA ASP A 418 9.58 -4.49 12.94
C ASP A 418 9.71 -4.16 14.44
N SER A 419 10.02 -5.19 15.22
CA SER A 419 10.35 -5.04 16.63
C SER A 419 11.61 -4.20 16.80
N ALA A 420 11.64 -3.33 17.81
CA ALA A 420 12.84 -2.57 18.11
C ALA A 420 13.93 -3.48 18.68
N GLU A 421 15.17 -3.23 18.26
CA GLU A 421 16.34 -3.87 18.85
C GLU A 421 16.54 -3.37 20.29
N MET A 422 16.75 -4.28 21.25
CA MET A 422 16.86 -3.93 22.67
C MET A 422 17.98 -2.92 22.93
N GLY A 423 19.16 -3.11 22.34
CA GLY A 423 20.27 -2.17 22.49
C GLY A 423 19.95 -0.76 21.96
N ALA A 424 19.16 -0.64 20.89
CA ALA A 424 18.72 0.65 20.38
C ALA A 424 17.69 1.32 21.29
N VAL A 425 16.86 0.53 22.00
CA VAL A 425 15.96 1.02 23.05
C VAL A 425 16.77 1.50 24.24
N ASP A 426 17.74 0.71 24.71
CA ASP A 426 18.59 1.07 25.86
C ASP A 426 19.38 2.34 25.60
N VAL A 427 19.95 2.49 24.39
CA VAL A 427 20.63 3.74 23.96
C VAL A 427 19.67 4.92 23.95
N LYS A 428 18.43 4.73 23.47
CA LYS A 428 17.42 5.80 23.43
C LYS A 428 16.95 6.22 24.82
N GLU A 429 16.79 5.27 25.73
CA GLU A 429 16.39 5.52 27.12
C GLU A 429 17.55 5.97 28.01
N GLY A 430 18.79 5.80 27.56
CA GLY A 430 19.99 6.08 28.34
C GLY A 430 20.32 5.00 29.37
N ASN A 431 19.78 3.79 29.21
CA ASN A 431 19.95 2.65 30.13
C ASN A 431 21.16 1.76 29.76
N THR A 432 22.20 2.33 29.15
CA THR A 432 23.34 1.57 28.59
C THR A 432 24.27 0.93 29.62
N ASP A 433 24.16 1.31 30.90
CA ASP A 433 24.95 0.74 31.99
C ASP A 433 24.35 -0.57 32.53
N TYR A 434 23.13 -0.93 32.08
CA TYR A 434 22.44 -2.13 32.53
C TYR A 434 22.90 -3.36 31.75
N VAL A 435 23.72 -4.20 32.38
CA VAL A 435 24.00 -5.56 31.89
C VAL A 435 22.88 -6.47 32.40
N PRO A 436 22.00 -7.02 31.52
CA PRO A 436 21.01 -7.98 31.97
C PRO A 436 21.72 -9.18 32.60
N PRO A 437 21.25 -9.70 33.75
CA PRO A 437 21.86 -10.87 34.36
C PRO A 437 21.84 -12.02 33.34
N PRO A 438 22.93 -12.83 33.25
CA PRO A 438 22.96 -13.96 32.34
C PRO A 438 21.72 -14.85 32.60
N PRO A 439 21.09 -15.40 31.55
CA PRO A 439 19.96 -16.30 31.72
C PRO A 439 20.38 -17.41 32.68
N PRO A 440 19.51 -17.84 33.62
CA PRO A 440 19.88 -18.85 34.59
C PRO A 440 20.38 -20.08 33.83
N THR A 441 21.66 -20.40 34.01
CA THR A 441 22.24 -21.64 33.51
C THR A 441 21.41 -22.75 34.11
N ILE A 442 20.53 -23.35 33.31
CA ILE A 442 19.85 -24.58 33.68
C ILE A 442 20.97 -25.61 33.73
N THR A 443 21.54 -25.80 34.93
CA THR A 443 22.34 -26.97 35.24
C THR A 443 21.41 -28.14 35.02
N ARG A 444 21.50 -28.76 33.84
CA ARG A 444 20.94 -30.09 33.60
C ARG A 444 21.59 -30.98 34.66
N GLY A 445 20.85 -31.23 35.74
CA GLY A 445 21.22 -32.23 36.73
C GLY A 445 21.45 -33.52 35.96
N VAL A 446 22.71 -33.94 35.91
CA VAL A 446 23.08 -35.25 35.43
C VAL A 446 22.47 -36.22 36.44
N SER A 447 21.30 -36.76 36.12
CA SER A 447 20.73 -37.89 36.85
C SER A 447 21.72 -39.05 36.67
N PRO A 448 22.33 -39.59 37.74
CA PRO A 448 23.17 -40.75 37.59
C PRO A 448 22.28 -41.94 37.21
N SER A 449 22.62 -42.54 36.08
CA SER A 449 22.09 -43.81 35.60
C SER A 449 22.21 -44.87 36.71
N GLY A 450 21.08 -45.23 37.31
CA GLY A 450 20.99 -46.24 38.37
C GLY A 450 19.93 -47.27 38.04
N PHE A 451 20.41 -48.43 37.60
CA PHE A 451 19.82 -49.77 37.60
C PHE A 451 18.37 -49.98 38.08
N SER A 452 17.63 -50.73 37.26
CA SER A 452 16.37 -51.37 37.65
C SER A 452 16.53 -52.30 38.85
N ARG A 453 15.56 -52.25 39.76
CA ARG A 453 15.07 -53.43 40.48
C ARG A 453 13.56 -53.34 40.63
N THR A 454 12.88 -54.13 39.83
CA THR A 454 11.58 -54.69 40.12
C THR A 454 11.64 -55.44 41.45
N LEU A 455 10.82 -55.06 42.42
CA LEU A 455 10.42 -55.94 43.53
C LEU A 455 8.93 -55.77 43.76
N GLN A 456 8.23 -56.81 43.32
CA GLN A 456 6.83 -57.12 43.54
C GLN A 456 6.70 -57.84 44.89
N ARG A 457 5.78 -57.40 45.75
CA ARG A 457 4.99 -58.18 46.72
C ARG A 457 4.13 -57.19 47.53
N ASP A 458 2.83 -57.15 47.30
CA ASP A 458 1.77 -57.98 47.89
C ASP A 458 1.44 -57.59 49.34
N GLY A 459 0.15 -57.32 49.61
CA GLY A 459 -0.41 -57.44 50.96
C GLY A 459 -1.46 -56.42 51.37
N ALA A 460 -2.72 -56.79 51.12
CA ALA A 460 -3.97 -56.31 51.71
C ALA A 460 -3.95 -55.68 53.12
N GLY A 461 -4.84 -54.70 53.36
CA GLY A 461 -5.22 -54.33 54.74
C GLY A 461 -6.05 -53.04 54.89
N ALA A 462 -7.37 -53.18 54.75
CA ALA A 462 -8.47 -52.53 55.49
C ALA A 462 -8.33 -51.11 56.11
N ARG A 463 -9.34 -50.26 55.80
CA ARG A 463 -10.10 -49.29 56.64
C ARG A 463 -9.25 -48.18 57.32
N ASP A 464 -9.66 -46.91 57.33
CA ASP A 464 -10.92 -46.44 57.89
C ASP A 464 -11.17 -44.95 57.54
N PHE A 465 -12.43 -44.55 57.66
CA PHE A 465 -12.91 -43.18 57.59
C PHE A 465 -12.46 -42.36 58.82
N GLY A 466 -12.28 -41.04 58.65
CA GLY A 466 -12.11 -40.11 59.78
C GLY A 466 -12.28 -38.66 59.38
N LEU A 467 -13.50 -38.14 59.56
CA LEU A 467 -13.86 -36.72 59.63
C LEU A 467 -13.62 -36.17 61.05
N SER A 468 -13.56 -34.84 61.14
CA SER A 468 -13.46 -33.94 62.32
C SER A 468 -12.04 -33.73 62.89
N ASN A 469 -11.58 -32.50 63.16
CA ASN A 469 -12.29 -31.25 63.47
C ASN A 469 -12.06 -30.09 62.48
#